data_AF-A0A7Z8RW34-F1
#
_entry.id   AF-A0A7Z8RW34-F1
#
_cell.length_a   1.000
_cell.length_b   1.000
_cell.length_c   1.000
_cell.angle_alpha   90.00
_cell.angle_beta   90.00
_cell.angle_gamma   90.00
#
_symmetry.space_group_name_H-M   'P 1'
#
loop_
_entity.id
_entity.type
_entity.pdbx_description
1 polymer ?
#
loop_
_entity_poly.entity_id
_entity_poly.type
_entity_poly.pdbx_seq_one_letter_code
_entity_poly.pdbx_strand_id
1 'polypeptide(L)'
;MQNEERYETAIVDTKETLPFVLKLIIGTEGKGDFILLNRLCTSTTALVQCIYKVQELKPLKLHFHYQNPMDITFIWNKVYEGQKNIKESQYELNEKKQRVLVYEHGKTEFFYPWRCGLYHFEVRIEDKTYYGAFQVVPKNFFDDQFEMIQDYVKSILNELILDRGYYKKTFSALSDIEDSSYLVLLRKLPQKMKRIKQIFKKVESNAEFVHEYEWETKARKATRKTAIMTERKLYAKYYNRKFKEQKNSIENAFLKFKTMQFYYYLLEAEIFVRKTIEILEGEKKKKSDEFQAVKTIMKTIERNGSVTDREKQKYRNLHLLKEADLRKSSVKIQEYKILAHIVYESVQYFRNLLYSPFWREVSETATINSNTLSIPHQQLIHHLELLPQHTEQPPSLLFVYKPTFLVYEYYAFFIVISILEQIGFEDKNPIREQIQEHFYLDGLQDGTTVILHRDDIKVHVAFNDLIETHPLIALSKGSNFYNGEDTKKPDIRLDCYVKEEEKYVYKSSIIIEVKYSPMYNIFQPVGNTKATEQMYKYWSIKYVEEQDGKRIFKRRAIYEVVCVYPGSHMHSKKIESGCGVFLQLYPYKTKQGEEKLAGKHGMIQIFEKWLKSNKM
;
A
#
# COMPACT_ATOMS: atom_id res chain seq x y z
N MET A 1 -26.13 -36.83 9.16
CA MET A 1 -26.47 -36.25 10.48
C MET A 1 -27.03 -34.86 10.24
N GLN A 2 -28.29 -34.65 10.57
CA GLN A 2 -29.01 -33.38 10.47
C GLN A 2 -28.38 -32.39 11.47
N ASN A 3 -27.77 -31.31 10.98
CA ASN A 3 -27.48 -30.17 11.84
C ASN A 3 -28.79 -29.40 12.01
N GLU A 4 -29.33 -29.41 13.22
CA GLU A 4 -30.43 -28.53 13.65
C GLU A 4 -30.16 -27.11 13.13
N GLU A 5 -31.11 -26.53 12.39
CA GLU A 5 -31.03 -25.14 11.94
C GLU A 5 -31.09 -24.24 13.17
N ARG A 6 -29.92 -23.92 13.74
CA ARG A 6 -29.82 -22.92 14.81
C ARG A 6 -30.13 -21.55 14.21
N TYR A 7 -31.28 -21.00 14.58
CA TYR A 7 -31.73 -19.66 14.20
C TYR A 7 -31.19 -18.57 15.14
N GLU A 8 -30.07 -18.81 15.82
CA GLU A 8 -29.60 -17.94 16.90
C GLU A 8 -28.20 -17.42 16.64
N THR A 9 -27.97 -16.16 17.05
CA THR A 9 -26.67 -15.51 17.03
C THR A 9 -26.25 -15.16 18.44
N ALA A 10 -25.13 -15.70 18.90
CA ALA A 10 -24.57 -15.41 20.21
C ALA A 10 -23.82 -14.07 20.22
N ILE A 11 -24.05 -13.27 21.25
CA ILE A 11 -23.30 -12.05 21.54
C ILE A 11 -22.19 -12.41 22.53
N VAL A 12 -20.96 -12.51 22.03
CA VAL A 12 -19.85 -13.19 22.74
C VAL A 12 -19.43 -12.50 24.04
N ASP A 13 -19.60 -11.18 24.12
CA ASP A 13 -19.19 -10.35 25.25
C ASP A 13 -20.29 -10.20 26.32
N THR A 14 -21.56 -10.13 25.93
CA THR A 14 -22.68 -10.02 26.87
C THR A 14 -23.33 -11.36 27.21
N LYS A 15 -23.02 -12.43 26.45
CA LYS A 15 -23.66 -13.76 26.50
C LYS A 15 -25.15 -13.74 26.17
N GLU A 16 -25.65 -12.67 25.56
CA GLU A 16 -27.01 -12.59 25.02
C GLU A 16 -27.12 -13.42 23.73
N THR A 17 -28.35 -13.83 23.37
CA THR A 17 -28.64 -14.54 22.12
C THR A 17 -29.72 -13.79 21.35
N LEU A 18 -29.44 -13.50 20.07
CA LEU A 18 -30.40 -12.90 19.15
C LEU A 18 -31.20 -14.01 18.43
N PRO A 19 -32.52 -13.83 18.22
CA PRO A 19 -33.41 -14.85 17.66
C PRO A 19 -33.36 -14.94 16.12
N PHE A 20 -32.19 -14.64 15.55
CA PHE A 20 -31.92 -14.80 14.11
C PHE A 20 -30.46 -15.17 13.87
N VAL A 21 -30.17 -15.64 12.66
CA VAL A 21 -28.83 -15.80 12.12
C VAL A 21 -28.75 -15.29 10.69
N LEU A 22 -27.68 -14.56 10.39
CA LEU A 22 -27.37 -14.16 9.03
C LEU A 22 -26.53 -15.25 8.36
N LYS A 23 -26.95 -15.67 7.16
CA LYS A 23 -26.24 -16.65 6.34
C LYS A 23 -25.62 -15.94 5.13
N LEU A 24 -24.30 -15.90 5.06
CA LEU A 24 -23.56 -15.43 3.89
C LEU A 24 -23.34 -16.60 2.92
N ILE A 25 -23.94 -16.53 1.74
CA ILE A 25 -23.79 -17.50 0.66
C ILE A 25 -22.68 -17.02 -0.27
N ILE A 26 -21.69 -17.89 -0.55
CA ILE A 26 -20.49 -17.59 -1.32
C ILE A 26 -20.50 -18.41 -2.61
N GLY A 27 -20.54 -17.75 -3.76
CA GLY A 27 -20.59 -18.40 -5.08
C GLY A 27 -21.99 -18.40 -5.71
N THR A 28 -22.15 -19.20 -6.77
CA THR A 28 -23.42 -19.31 -7.51
C THR A 28 -24.35 -20.36 -6.90
N GLU A 29 -25.67 -20.15 -7.04
CA GLU A 29 -26.70 -20.99 -6.43
C GLU A 29 -26.60 -22.45 -6.92
N GLY A 30 -26.55 -23.39 -5.97
CA GLY A 30 -26.48 -24.85 -6.21
C GLY A 30 -25.18 -25.53 -5.75
N LYS A 31 -24.07 -24.80 -5.64
CA LYS A 31 -22.75 -25.31 -5.19
C LYS A 31 -21.99 -24.38 -4.23
N GLY A 32 -22.62 -23.30 -3.78
CA GLY A 32 -21.97 -22.30 -2.93
C GLY A 32 -21.79 -22.78 -1.49
N ASP A 33 -20.58 -22.61 -0.96
CA ASP A 33 -20.33 -22.69 0.47
C ASP A 33 -21.10 -21.58 1.19
N PHE A 34 -21.46 -21.81 2.45
CA PHE A 34 -22.12 -20.79 3.26
C PHE A 34 -21.44 -20.64 4.61
N ILE A 35 -21.56 -19.43 5.17
CA ILE A 35 -21.06 -19.08 6.49
C ILE A 35 -22.25 -18.58 7.31
N LEU A 36 -22.46 -19.18 8.48
CA LEU A 36 -23.41 -18.69 9.46
C LEU A 36 -22.70 -17.64 10.32
N LEU A 37 -23.22 -16.42 10.32
CA LEU A 37 -22.74 -15.30 11.14
C LEU A 37 -23.37 -15.41 12.54
N ASN A 38 -23.06 -16.50 13.25
CA ASN A 38 -23.70 -16.90 14.51
C ASN A 38 -23.02 -16.35 15.78
N ARG A 39 -22.03 -15.48 15.61
CA ARG A 39 -21.27 -14.78 16.67
C ARG A 39 -21.13 -13.30 16.31
N LEU A 40 -21.58 -12.42 17.20
CA LEU A 40 -21.40 -10.98 17.13
C LEU A 40 -20.92 -10.45 18.48
N CYS A 41 -20.48 -9.20 18.55
CA CYS A 41 -20.11 -8.55 19.81
C CYS A 41 -20.65 -7.12 19.88
N THR A 42 -20.69 -6.55 21.09
CA THR A 42 -21.04 -5.15 21.32
C THR A 42 -19.80 -4.25 21.49
N SER A 43 -18.71 -4.79 22.05
CA SER A 43 -17.42 -4.10 22.17
C SER A 43 -16.47 -4.44 21.02
N THR A 44 -15.70 -3.42 20.60
CA THR A 44 -14.64 -3.57 19.59
C THR A 44 -13.50 -4.50 20.03
N THR A 45 -13.29 -4.66 21.34
CA THR A 45 -12.25 -5.52 21.90
C THR A 45 -12.54 -7.01 21.72
N ALA A 46 -13.82 -7.39 21.73
CA ALA A 46 -14.27 -8.77 21.57
C ALA A 46 -14.35 -9.21 20.09
N LEU A 47 -14.12 -8.30 19.15
CA LEU A 47 -14.33 -8.51 17.72
C LEU A 47 -13.41 -9.59 17.13
N VAL A 48 -12.26 -9.83 17.75
CA VAL A 48 -11.32 -10.92 17.39
C VAL A 48 -11.99 -12.31 17.46
N GLN A 49 -13.02 -12.47 18.29
CA GLN A 49 -13.79 -13.72 18.44
C GLN A 49 -14.91 -13.85 17.39
N CYS A 50 -15.19 -12.80 16.62
CA CYS A 50 -16.28 -12.68 15.66
C CYS A 50 -15.77 -12.50 14.22
N ILE A 51 -14.63 -13.14 13.89
CA ILE A 51 -14.02 -13.09 12.55
C ILE A 51 -14.48 -14.29 11.71
N TYR A 52 -14.89 -14.01 10.47
CA TYR A 52 -15.32 -14.97 9.46
C TYR A 52 -14.44 -14.86 8.21
N LYS A 53 -14.01 -15.98 7.63
CA LYS A 53 -13.17 -15.96 6.42
C LYS A 53 -14.01 -15.98 5.14
N VAL A 54 -13.76 -15.06 4.22
CA VAL A 54 -14.46 -14.98 2.92
C VAL A 54 -13.44 -14.89 1.80
N GLN A 55 -13.59 -15.69 0.75
CA GLN A 55 -12.69 -15.64 -0.41
C GLN A 55 -13.00 -14.44 -1.31
N GLU A 56 -11.95 -13.76 -1.77
CA GLU A 56 -12.07 -12.65 -2.72
C GLU A 56 -12.65 -13.08 -4.08
N LEU A 57 -13.18 -12.12 -4.84
CA LEU A 57 -13.67 -12.28 -6.22
C LEU A 57 -14.82 -13.29 -6.40
N LYS A 58 -15.45 -13.75 -5.31
CA LYS A 58 -16.64 -14.60 -5.37
C LYS A 58 -17.94 -13.77 -5.23
N PRO A 59 -19.02 -14.15 -5.92
CA PRO A 59 -20.36 -13.59 -5.65
C PRO A 59 -20.76 -13.81 -4.19
N LEU A 60 -21.41 -12.83 -3.58
CA LEU A 60 -21.85 -12.84 -2.20
C LEU A 60 -23.33 -12.47 -2.10
N LYS A 61 -24.10 -13.29 -1.38
CA LYS A 61 -25.51 -13.03 -1.04
C LYS A 61 -25.72 -13.19 0.46
N LEU A 62 -26.53 -12.33 1.03
CA LEU A 62 -26.93 -12.39 2.44
C LEU A 62 -28.35 -12.94 2.53
N HIS A 63 -28.57 -13.91 3.41
CA HIS A 63 -29.85 -14.51 3.67
C HIS A 63 -30.15 -14.44 5.17
N PHE A 64 -31.29 -13.85 5.50
CA PHE A 64 -31.80 -13.69 6.85
C PHE A 64 -32.63 -14.90 7.24
N HIS A 65 -32.19 -15.63 8.26
CA HIS A 65 -32.92 -16.74 8.87
C HIS A 65 -33.31 -16.32 10.30
N TYR A 66 -34.58 -16.44 10.66
CA TYR A 66 -35.08 -15.95 11.94
C TYR A 66 -36.07 -16.93 12.57
N GLN A 67 -36.15 -16.88 13.90
CA GLN A 67 -37.24 -17.49 14.66
C GLN A 67 -38.41 -16.53 14.79
N ASN A 68 -38.13 -15.26 15.12
CA ASN A 68 -39.10 -14.17 15.17
C ASN A 68 -38.72 -13.09 14.14
N PRO A 69 -39.67 -12.59 13.33
CA PRO A 69 -39.36 -11.59 12.31
C PRO A 69 -38.93 -10.28 12.96
N MET A 70 -37.84 -9.71 12.48
CA MET A 70 -37.29 -8.42 12.93
C MET A 70 -36.69 -7.69 11.72
N ASP A 71 -36.71 -6.36 11.77
CA ASP A 71 -36.01 -5.52 10.79
C ASP A 71 -34.54 -5.38 11.19
N ILE A 72 -33.65 -5.77 10.28
CA ILE A 72 -32.21 -5.64 10.49
C ILE A 72 -31.56 -4.86 9.36
N THR A 73 -30.60 -4.02 9.71
CA THR A 73 -29.76 -3.32 8.74
C THR A 73 -28.34 -3.85 8.84
N PHE A 74 -27.90 -4.53 7.78
CA PHE A 74 -26.54 -5.02 7.65
C PHE A 74 -25.68 -3.99 6.92
N ILE A 75 -24.55 -3.59 7.51
CA ILE A 75 -23.65 -2.59 6.95
C ILE A 75 -22.29 -3.22 6.75
N TRP A 76 -21.81 -3.25 5.51
CA TRP A 76 -20.47 -3.72 5.20
C TRP A 76 -19.81 -2.82 4.18
N ASN A 77 -18.83 -2.07 4.69
CA ASN A 77 -18.15 -1.03 3.92
C ASN A 77 -17.17 -1.62 2.91
N LYS A 78 -17.06 -0.93 1.78
CA LYS A 78 -16.19 -1.27 0.65
C LYS A 78 -14.87 -0.53 0.76
N VAL A 79 -13.97 -0.77 -0.18
CA VAL A 79 -12.80 0.07 -0.39
C VAL A 79 -13.22 1.37 -1.08
N TYR A 80 -12.73 2.50 -0.55
CA TYR A 80 -12.99 3.86 -1.04
C TYR A 80 -11.77 4.41 -1.78
N GLU A 81 -11.99 5.16 -2.85
CA GLU A 81 -10.95 5.89 -3.58
C GLU A 81 -10.87 7.34 -3.09
N GLY A 82 -9.71 7.77 -2.60
CA GLY A 82 -9.54 9.10 -2.02
C GLY A 82 -10.41 9.37 -0.79
N GLN A 83 -10.63 10.66 -0.45
CA GLN A 83 -11.43 11.09 0.71
C GLN A 83 -12.79 11.72 0.33
N LYS A 84 -13.21 11.66 -0.94
CA LYS A 84 -14.45 12.31 -1.39
C LYS A 84 -15.60 11.30 -1.44
N ASN A 85 -16.73 11.63 -0.81
CA ASN A 85 -18.02 10.90 -0.86
C ASN A 85 -18.01 9.46 -0.31
N ILE A 86 -17.69 9.31 0.98
CA ILE A 86 -17.85 8.03 1.70
C ILE A 86 -19.35 7.79 1.92
N LYS A 87 -19.93 6.83 1.19
CA LYS A 87 -21.29 6.32 1.44
C LYS A 87 -21.22 4.90 1.97
N GLU A 88 -21.88 4.65 3.09
CA GLU A 88 -21.94 3.30 3.66
C GLU A 88 -22.84 2.40 2.80
N SER A 89 -22.42 1.16 2.59
CA SER A 89 -23.24 0.15 1.91
C SER A 89 -24.12 -0.51 2.96
N GLN A 90 -25.41 -0.20 2.90
CA GLN A 90 -26.43 -0.68 3.85
C GLN A 90 -27.39 -1.62 3.12
N TYR A 91 -27.72 -2.72 3.78
CA TYR A 91 -28.55 -3.79 3.26
C TYR A 91 -29.64 -4.11 4.29
N GLU A 92 -30.84 -3.61 4.02
CA GLU A 92 -32.04 -3.89 4.83
C GLU A 92 -32.58 -5.29 4.54
N LEU A 93 -32.83 -6.05 5.60
CA LEU A 93 -33.41 -7.39 5.57
C LEU A 93 -34.58 -7.45 6.56
N ASN A 94 -35.67 -8.08 6.12
CA ASN A 94 -36.89 -8.27 6.91
C ASN A 94 -37.69 -9.46 6.36
N GLU A 95 -38.90 -9.68 6.89
CA GLU A 95 -39.79 -10.76 6.46
C GLU A 95 -40.09 -10.73 4.95
N LYS A 96 -40.28 -9.55 4.36
CA LYS A 96 -40.57 -9.40 2.92
C LYS A 96 -39.32 -9.53 2.05
N LYS A 97 -38.15 -9.23 2.62
CA LYS A 97 -36.87 -9.18 1.93
C LYS A 97 -35.81 -9.95 2.72
N GLN A 98 -35.96 -11.27 2.72
CA GLN A 98 -35.05 -12.16 3.44
C GLN A 98 -33.71 -12.35 2.74
N ARG A 99 -33.60 -12.02 1.44
CA ARG A 99 -32.38 -12.23 0.64
C ARG A 99 -31.95 -10.96 -0.06
N VAL A 100 -30.66 -10.67 0.00
CA VAL A 100 -30.05 -9.50 -0.63
C VAL A 100 -28.75 -9.90 -1.34
N LEU A 101 -28.60 -9.41 -2.57
CA LEU A 101 -27.34 -9.52 -3.30
C LEU A 101 -26.35 -8.48 -2.76
N VAL A 102 -25.24 -8.96 -2.21
CA VAL A 102 -24.18 -8.11 -1.65
C VAL A 102 -23.18 -7.75 -2.74
N TYR A 103 -22.77 -8.75 -3.54
CA TYR A 103 -21.86 -8.57 -4.67
C TYR A 103 -22.06 -9.63 -5.75
N GLU A 104 -22.09 -9.22 -7.01
CA GLU A 104 -21.88 -10.09 -8.17
C GLU A 104 -21.29 -9.27 -9.32
N HIS A 105 -20.19 -9.78 -9.89
CA HIS A 105 -19.46 -9.09 -10.96
C HIS A 105 -20.37 -8.80 -12.15
N GLY A 106 -20.43 -7.53 -12.57
CA GLY A 106 -21.24 -7.07 -13.70
C GLY A 106 -22.73 -6.84 -13.38
N LYS A 107 -23.25 -7.38 -12.27
CA LYS A 107 -24.63 -7.08 -11.82
C LYS A 107 -24.69 -5.96 -10.78
N THR A 108 -23.82 -6.01 -9.77
CA THR A 108 -23.76 -4.97 -8.74
C THR A 108 -22.74 -3.90 -9.11
N GLU A 109 -21.50 -4.33 -9.32
CA GLU A 109 -20.36 -3.47 -9.65
C GLU A 109 -19.44 -4.21 -10.62
N PHE A 110 -18.74 -3.44 -11.46
CA PHE A 110 -17.75 -4.00 -12.39
C PHE A 110 -16.48 -4.46 -11.68
N PHE A 111 -16.17 -3.92 -10.50
CA PHE A 111 -14.97 -4.28 -9.75
C PHE A 111 -15.34 -4.94 -8.43
N TYR A 112 -14.53 -5.90 -7.98
CA TYR A 112 -14.71 -6.50 -6.66
C TYR A 112 -14.35 -5.46 -5.58
N PRO A 113 -15.23 -5.22 -4.60
CA PRO A 113 -15.11 -4.03 -3.76
C PRO A 113 -14.22 -4.21 -2.53
N TRP A 114 -13.72 -5.41 -2.27
CA TRP A 114 -12.84 -5.71 -1.13
C TRP A 114 -11.44 -6.16 -1.60
N ARG A 115 -10.42 -5.89 -0.79
CA ARG A 115 -9.06 -6.44 -0.95
C ARG A 115 -8.84 -7.49 0.14
N CYS A 116 -7.79 -8.29 0.06
CA CYS A 116 -7.45 -9.18 1.18
C CYS A 116 -7.15 -8.39 2.46
N GLY A 117 -7.54 -8.92 3.62
CA GLY A 117 -7.38 -8.31 4.95
C GLY A 117 -8.68 -8.25 5.76
N LEU A 118 -8.61 -7.66 6.96
CA LEU A 118 -9.76 -7.56 7.87
C LEU A 118 -10.70 -6.37 7.60
N TYR A 119 -12.01 -6.62 7.59
CA TYR A 119 -13.08 -5.64 7.43
C TYR A 119 -14.16 -5.88 8.49
N HIS A 120 -14.46 -4.90 9.33
CA HIS A 120 -15.65 -5.00 10.18
C HIS A 120 -16.94 -4.84 9.36
N PHE A 121 -18.01 -5.44 9.87
CA PHE A 121 -19.38 -5.19 9.47
C PHE A 121 -20.22 -4.87 10.71
N GLU A 122 -21.34 -4.18 10.50
CA GLU A 122 -22.28 -3.81 11.55
C GLU A 122 -23.64 -4.47 11.28
N VAL A 123 -24.32 -4.89 12.34
CA VAL A 123 -25.72 -5.33 12.32
C VAL A 123 -26.48 -4.40 13.26
N ARG A 124 -27.34 -3.55 12.70
CA ARG A 124 -28.16 -2.62 13.48
C ARG A 124 -29.57 -3.17 13.63
N ILE A 125 -30.06 -3.15 14.86
CA ILE A 125 -31.40 -3.58 15.26
C ILE A 125 -31.94 -2.50 16.19
N GLU A 126 -33.00 -1.81 15.76
CA GLU A 126 -33.52 -0.65 16.50
C GLU A 126 -32.37 0.33 16.86
N ASP A 127 -32.12 0.56 18.15
CA ASP A 127 -31.06 1.44 18.65
C ASP A 127 -29.74 0.72 19.01
N LYS A 128 -29.67 -0.61 18.84
CA LYS A 128 -28.49 -1.42 19.16
C LYS A 128 -27.67 -1.73 17.91
N THR A 129 -26.34 -1.62 18.04
CA THR A 129 -25.39 -2.01 16.98
C THR A 129 -24.53 -3.15 17.48
N TYR A 130 -24.46 -4.22 16.68
CA TYR A 130 -23.60 -5.36 16.90
C TYR A 130 -22.53 -5.42 15.81
N TYR A 131 -21.36 -5.97 16.15
CA TYR A 131 -20.20 -5.99 15.28
C TYR A 131 -19.75 -7.43 14.98
N GLY A 132 -19.18 -7.59 13.79
CA GLY A 132 -18.36 -8.74 13.42
C GLY A 132 -17.32 -8.32 12.38
N ALA A 133 -16.50 -9.25 11.91
CA ALA A 133 -15.57 -8.97 10.82
C ALA A 133 -15.46 -10.09 9.81
N PHE A 134 -15.18 -9.70 8.57
CA PHE A 134 -14.69 -10.58 7.53
C PHE A 134 -13.19 -10.44 7.35
N GLN A 135 -12.48 -11.57 7.42
CA GLN A 135 -11.15 -11.70 6.86
C GLN A 135 -11.29 -12.10 5.39
N VAL A 136 -11.00 -11.17 4.49
CA VAL A 136 -10.99 -11.46 3.06
C VAL A 136 -9.67 -12.15 2.72
N VAL A 137 -9.74 -13.37 2.18
CA VAL A 137 -8.60 -14.24 1.91
C VAL A 137 -8.42 -14.47 0.39
N PRO A 138 -7.19 -14.76 -0.07
CA PRO A 138 -6.92 -14.99 -1.50
C PRO A 138 -7.71 -16.18 -2.03
N LYS A 139 -8.11 -16.08 -3.30
CA LYS A 139 -8.85 -17.14 -4.00
C LYS A 139 -7.95 -18.29 -4.48
N ASN A 140 -6.73 -17.99 -4.92
CA ASN A 140 -5.86 -18.97 -5.61
C ASN A 140 -4.57 -19.29 -4.84
N PHE A 141 -4.42 -18.83 -3.60
CA PHE A 141 -3.34 -19.20 -2.69
C PHE A 141 -3.92 -19.77 -1.40
N PHE A 142 -3.15 -20.61 -0.72
CA PHE A 142 -3.40 -20.89 0.69
C PHE A 142 -2.94 -19.70 1.55
N ASP A 143 -3.50 -19.56 2.75
CA ASP A 143 -3.26 -18.41 3.64
C ASP A 143 -1.76 -18.24 3.95
N ASP A 144 -1.06 -19.34 4.24
CA ASP A 144 0.38 -19.36 4.52
C ASP A 144 1.22 -18.94 3.31
N GLN A 145 0.82 -19.36 2.11
CA GLN A 145 1.51 -18.99 0.86
C GLN A 145 1.41 -17.50 0.60
N PHE A 146 0.22 -16.92 0.80
CA PHE A 146 0.04 -15.49 0.57
C PHE A 146 0.77 -14.67 1.61
N GLU A 147 0.75 -15.05 2.88
CA GLU A 147 1.55 -14.41 3.93
C GLU A 147 3.05 -14.41 3.57
N MET A 148 3.61 -15.55 3.14
CA MET A 148 4.99 -15.63 2.65
C MET A 148 5.26 -14.71 1.45
N ILE A 149 4.32 -14.62 0.50
CA ILE A 149 4.42 -13.69 -0.64
C ILE A 149 4.45 -12.25 -0.15
N GLN A 150 3.54 -11.89 0.75
CA GLN A 150 3.44 -10.55 1.32
C GLN A 150 4.73 -10.18 2.05
N ASP A 151 5.23 -11.06 2.91
CA ASP A 151 6.42 -10.80 3.73
C ASP A 151 7.69 -10.73 2.89
N TYR A 152 7.80 -11.56 1.84
CA TYR A 152 8.91 -11.45 0.90
C TYR A 152 8.93 -10.09 0.20
N VAL A 153 7.79 -9.63 -0.32
CA VAL A 153 7.67 -8.30 -0.96
C VAL A 153 7.98 -7.19 0.06
N LYS A 154 7.47 -7.30 1.29
CA LYS A 154 7.74 -6.31 2.35
C LYS A 154 9.22 -6.25 2.74
N SER A 155 9.91 -7.39 2.76
CA SER A 155 11.33 -7.47 3.12
C SER A 155 12.23 -6.69 2.14
N ILE A 156 11.80 -6.57 0.89
CA ILE A 156 12.49 -5.78 -0.14
C ILE A 156 12.12 -4.30 0.01
N LEU A 157 10.82 -4.00 0.03
CA LEU A 157 10.30 -2.65 0.25
C LEU A 157 8.88 -2.70 0.82
N ASN A 158 8.74 -2.47 2.12
CA ASN A 158 7.47 -2.60 2.86
C ASN A 158 6.33 -1.81 2.22
N GLU A 159 6.64 -0.65 1.67
CA GLU A 159 5.69 0.27 1.09
C GLU A 159 5.05 -0.22 -0.22
N LEU A 160 5.63 -1.24 -0.89
CA LEU A 160 5.09 -1.81 -2.13
C LEU A 160 3.73 -2.48 -1.93
N ILE A 161 3.45 -3.01 -0.75
CA ILE A 161 2.24 -3.79 -0.53
C ILE A 161 1.00 -2.93 -0.28
N LEU A 162 1.18 -1.65 0.05
CA LEU A 162 0.11 -0.72 0.41
C LEU A 162 -0.41 0.05 -0.80
N ASP A 163 -1.73 0.20 -0.88
CA ASP A 163 -2.40 1.02 -1.88
C ASP A 163 -2.79 2.37 -1.29
N ARG A 164 -2.02 3.44 -1.59
CA ARG A 164 -2.15 4.73 -0.89
C ARG A 164 -3.23 5.63 -1.49
N GLY A 165 -3.83 5.23 -2.61
CA GLY A 165 -5.04 5.83 -3.18
C GLY A 165 -6.34 5.30 -2.58
N TYR A 166 -6.29 4.17 -1.87
CA TYR A 166 -7.47 3.42 -1.46
C TYR A 166 -7.54 3.16 0.05
N TYR A 167 -8.75 3.18 0.61
CA TYR A 167 -8.97 3.10 2.04
C TYR A 167 -10.11 2.17 2.40
N LYS A 168 -10.06 1.59 3.59
CA LYS A 168 -11.18 0.90 4.24
C LYS A 168 -11.54 1.63 5.53
N LYS A 169 -12.84 1.71 5.84
CA LYS A 169 -13.31 2.14 7.15
C LYS A 169 -13.32 0.94 8.08
N THR A 170 -12.45 0.90 9.09
CA THR A 170 -12.40 -0.19 10.09
C THR A 170 -11.79 0.26 11.41
N PHE A 171 -11.94 -0.57 12.45
CA PHE A 171 -11.32 -0.32 13.75
C PHE A 171 -9.80 -0.44 13.64
N SER A 172 -9.06 0.50 14.24
CA SER A 172 -7.59 0.51 14.23
C SER A 172 -6.99 -0.73 14.89
N ALA A 173 -7.66 -1.29 15.90
CA ALA A 173 -7.26 -2.54 16.55
C ALA A 173 -7.34 -3.78 15.63
N LEU A 174 -8.05 -3.69 14.50
CA LEU A 174 -8.14 -4.73 13.47
C LEU A 174 -7.23 -4.44 12.27
N SER A 175 -6.29 -3.52 12.42
CA SER A 175 -5.33 -3.20 11.37
C SER A 175 -4.25 -4.26 11.31
N ASP A 176 -4.32 -5.12 10.27
CA ASP A 176 -3.18 -5.97 9.88
C ASP A 176 -1.98 -5.15 9.36
N ILE A 177 -2.21 -3.85 9.09
CA ILE A 177 -1.20 -2.94 8.53
C ILE A 177 -0.44 -2.32 9.69
N GLU A 178 0.62 -2.98 10.12
CA GLU A 178 1.77 -2.30 10.71
C GLU A 178 2.45 -1.51 9.61
N ASP A 179 2.08 -0.23 9.41
CA ASP A 179 3.15 0.73 9.15
C ASP A 179 2.83 2.19 9.45
N SER A 180 3.83 2.77 10.10
CA SER A 180 4.08 4.17 10.46
C SER A 180 4.33 5.07 9.24
N SER A 181 3.57 4.92 8.15
CA SER A 181 3.79 5.81 7.00
C SER A 181 3.48 7.25 7.40
N TYR A 182 4.44 8.17 7.18
CA TYR A 182 4.28 9.61 7.40
C TYR A 182 2.93 10.12 6.90
N LEU A 183 2.42 9.55 5.81
CA LEU A 183 1.14 9.88 5.18
C LEU A 183 -0.09 9.63 6.07
N VAL A 184 -0.10 8.60 6.92
CA VAL A 184 -1.19 8.39 7.90
C VAL A 184 -1.22 9.55 8.90
N LEU A 185 -0.05 9.93 9.43
CA LEU A 185 0.04 11.06 10.34
C LEU A 185 -0.36 12.35 9.62
N LEU A 186 0.26 12.66 8.48
CA LEU A 186 0.08 13.90 7.74
C LEU A 186 -1.39 14.17 7.37
N ARG A 187 -2.15 13.13 7.02
CA ARG A 187 -3.58 13.29 6.71
C ARG A 187 -4.46 13.47 7.95
N LYS A 188 -4.05 12.91 9.10
CA LYS A 188 -4.72 13.13 10.41
C LYS A 188 -4.26 14.42 11.08
N LEU A 189 -3.14 14.99 10.65
CA LEU A 189 -2.47 16.11 11.27
C LEU A 189 -3.36 17.35 11.38
N PRO A 190 -4.12 17.80 10.35
CA PRO A 190 -4.97 18.99 10.48
C PRO A 190 -6.00 18.89 11.61
N GLN A 191 -6.61 17.72 11.77
CA GLN A 191 -7.60 17.46 12.82
C GLN A 191 -6.93 17.39 14.21
N LYS A 192 -5.79 16.68 14.31
CA LYS A 192 -5.00 16.60 15.54
C LYS A 192 -4.48 17.98 15.98
N MET A 193 -3.98 18.79 15.05
CA MET A 193 -3.34 20.07 15.32
C MET A 193 -4.29 21.07 16.02
N LYS A 194 -5.59 21.05 15.69
CA LYS A 194 -6.56 21.91 16.39
C LYS A 194 -6.63 21.58 17.89
N ARG A 195 -6.69 20.29 18.24
CA ARG A 195 -6.74 19.82 19.63
C ARG A 195 -5.41 20.04 20.34
N ILE A 196 -4.30 19.71 19.69
CA ILE A 196 -2.94 19.94 20.20
C ILE A 196 -2.75 21.41 20.59
N LYS A 197 -3.05 22.35 19.69
CA LYS A 197 -2.95 23.80 19.94
C LYS A 197 -3.78 24.25 21.13
N GLN A 198 -4.99 23.73 21.29
CA GLN A 198 -5.86 24.07 22.41
C GLN A 198 -5.33 23.55 23.75
N ILE A 199 -4.80 22.33 23.77
CA ILE A 199 -4.29 21.71 25.00
C ILE A 199 -2.97 22.34 25.43
N PHE A 200 -2.05 22.66 24.50
CA PHE A 200 -0.84 23.41 24.82
C PHE A 200 -1.14 24.75 25.51
N LYS A 201 -2.12 25.51 25.00
CA LYS A 201 -2.57 26.75 25.65
C LYS A 201 -3.09 26.51 27.07
N LYS A 202 -3.80 25.40 27.31
CA LYS A 202 -4.27 25.03 28.65
C LYS A 202 -3.11 24.73 29.58
N VAL A 203 -2.11 23.99 29.11
CA VAL A 203 -0.89 23.69 29.87
C VAL A 203 -0.14 24.98 30.23
N GLU A 204 0.06 25.87 29.26
CA GLU A 204 0.70 27.18 29.48
C GLU A 204 -0.09 28.08 30.44
N SER A 205 -1.42 28.00 30.43
CA SER A 205 -2.27 28.78 31.35
C SER A 205 -2.37 28.22 32.76
N ASN A 206 -1.99 26.95 32.97
CA ASN A 206 -2.06 26.28 34.27
C ASN A 206 -0.79 26.55 35.09
N ALA A 207 -0.55 27.83 35.36
CA ALA A 207 0.62 28.32 36.07
C ALA A 207 0.58 27.91 37.55
N GLU A 208 1.41 26.93 37.94
CA GLU A 208 1.71 26.69 39.35
C GLU A 208 2.70 27.75 39.85
N PHE A 209 2.44 28.36 41.01
CA PHE A 209 3.32 29.39 41.57
C PHE A 209 4.11 28.84 42.74
N VAL A 210 5.44 28.92 42.66
CA VAL A 210 6.34 28.55 43.75
C VAL A 210 6.88 29.78 44.48
N HIS A 211 7.20 29.57 45.74
CA HIS A 211 7.83 30.57 46.58
C HIS A 211 9.35 30.56 46.37
N GLU A 212 9.88 31.58 45.72
CA GLU A 212 11.30 31.85 45.68
C GLU A 212 11.62 33.04 46.58
N TYR A 213 12.83 33.09 47.12
CA TYR A 213 13.25 34.17 48.00
C TYR A 213 14.47 34.88 47.42
N GLU A 214 14.37 36.20 47.26
CA GLU A 214 15.41 37.05 46.66
C GLU A 214 15.75 38.22 47.57
N TRP A 215 17.01 38.68 47.52
CA TRP A 215 17.48 39.84 48.27
C TRP A 215 17.13 41.15 47.54
N GLU A 216 16.29 41.98 48.14
CA GLU A 216 15.88 43.29 47.60
C GLU A 216 16.18 44.42 48.58
N THR A 217 16.33 45.65 48.11
CA THR A 217 16.58 46.82 48.97
C THR A 217 15.34 47.27 49.77
N LYS A 218 14.12 46.93 49.32
CA LYS A 218 12.86 47.30 49.96
C LYS A 218 12.24 46.10 50.67
N ALA A 219 11.87 46.24 51.95
CA ALA A 219 11.24 45.17 52.72
C ALA A 219 9.81 44.86 52.26
N ARG A 220 9.44 43.57 52.22
CA ARG A 220 8.06 43.08 52.01
C ARG A 220 7.57 42.29 53.23
N LYS A 221 6.33 41.79 53.20
CA LYS A 221 5.72 41.01 54.29
C LYS A 221 6.63 39.84 54.72
N ALA A 222 7.10 39.89 55.97
CA ALA A 222 8.06 38.94 56.50
C ALA A 222 7.44 37.55 56.69
N THR A 223 8.18 36.50 56.33
CA THR A 223 7.88 35.11 56.70
C THR A 223 8.93 34.60 57.70
N ARG A 224 8.68 33.44 58.33
CA ARG A 224 9.63 32.81 59.27
C ARG A 224 11.02 32.63 58.65
N LYS A 225 11.10 32.28 57.36
CA LYS A 225 12.35 32.12 56.61
C LYS A 225 13.04 33.47 56.34
N THR A 226 12.26 34.53 56.10
CA THR A 226 12.75 35.90 55.95
C THR A 226 13.42 36.41 57.23
N ALA A 227 12.80 36.18 58.39
CA ALA A 227 13.34 36.59 59.68
C ALA A 227 14.69 35.91 59.99
N ILE A 228 14.74 34.58 59.86
CA ILE A 228 15.95 33.78 60.14
C ILE A 228 17.12 34.18 59.23
N MET A 229 16.88 34.48 57.96
CA MET A 229 17.95 34.82 57.02
C MET A 229 18.42 36.27 57.15
N THR A 230 17.54 37.18 57.56
CA THR A 230 17.89 38.58 57.82
C THR A 230 18.78 38.71 59.07
N GLU A 231 18.57 37.87 60.09
CA GLU A 231 19.46 37.79 61.26
C GLU A 231 20.88 37.29 60.92
N ARG A 232 21.03 36.49 59.85
CA ARG A 232 22.31 35.90 59.44
C ARG A 232 23.19 36.80 58.55
N LYS A 233 22.63 37.85 57.93
CA LYS A 233 23.36 38.82 57.08
C LYS A 233 22.82 40.24 57.27
N LEU A 234 23.61 41.10 57.92
CA LEU A 234 23.21 42.42 58.45
C LEU A 234 23.33 43.60 57.47
N TYR A 235 23.30 43.41 56.14
CA TYR A 235 23.55 44.52 55.20
C TYR A 235 22.41 44.77 54.21
N ALA A 236 21.82 45.98 54.30
CA ALA A 236 21.04 46.80 53.34
C ALA A 236 20.00 46.17 52.40
N LYS A 237 19.80 44.85 52.42
CA LYS A 237 18.86 44.10 51.60
C LYS A 237 18.05 43.15 52.47
N TYR A 238 16.79 42.97 52.13
CA TYR A 238 15.80 42.11 52.78
C TYR A 238 15.53 40.87 51.94
N TYR A 239 15.41 39.70 52.59
CA TYR A 239 15.18 38.42 51.90
C TYR A 239 13.69 38.15 51.65
N ASN A 240 13.16 38.73 50.58
CA ASN A 240 11.73 38.76 50.32
C ASN A 240 11.23 37.52 49.58
N ARG A 241 10.04 37.05 49.97
CA ARG A 241 9.31 36.02 49.23
C ARG A 241 8.69 36.61 47.96
N LYS A 242 8.99 36.00 46.81
CA LYS A 242 8.33 36.22 45.53
C LYS A 242 7.60 34.97 45.09
N PHE A 243 6.50 35.17 44.39
CA PHE A 243 5.85 34.12 43.63
C PHE A 243 6.48 34.14 42.24
N LYS A 244 7.18 33.06 41.89
CA LYS A 244 7.55 32.82 40.49
C LYS A 244 6.70 31.69 39.96
N GLU A 245 6.30 31.83 38.71
CA GLU A 245 5.64 30.78 37.97
C GLU A 245 6.61 29.61 37.79
N GLN A 246 6.24 28.42 38.27
CA GLN A 246 6.98 27.19 38.10
C GLN A 246 6.69 26.62 36.71
N LYS A 247 7.46 27.06 35.72
CA LYS A 247 7.36 26.54 34.36
C LYS A 247 8.05 25.19 34.21
N ASN A 248 9.22 25.03 34.84
CA ASN A 248 10.02 23.81 34.74
C ASN A 248 9.60 22.75 35.78
N SER A 249 8.50 22.05 35.51
CA SER A 249 8.10 20.84 36.26
C SER A 249 8.58 19.57 35.55
N ILE A 250 8.56 18.43 36.25
CA ILE A 250 8.95 17.14 35.65
C ILE A 250 7.95 16.76 34.54
N GLU A 251 6.67 17.06 34.72
CA GLU A 251 5.61 16.84 33.73
C GLU A 251 5.83 17.68 32.47
N ASN A 252 6.13 18.98 32.64
CA ASN A 252 6.44 19.88 31.53
C ASN A 252 7.73 19.46 30.82
N ALA A 253 8.75 18.99 31.56
CA ALA A 253 10.01 18.53 31.00
C ALA A 253 9.85 17.25 30.15
N PHE A 254 9.02 16.31 30.60
CA PHE A 254 8.67 15.12 29.83
C PHE A 254 7.81 15.44 28.61
N LEU A 255 6.85 16.36 28.76
CA LEU A 255 6.02 16.82 27.65
C LEU A 255 6.87 17.55 26.58
N LYS A 256 7.84 18.38 26.98
CA LYS A 256 8.79 19.00 26.05
C LYS A 256 9.61 17.95 25.30
N PHE A 257 10.11 16.93 25.98
CA PHE A 257 10.81 15.80 25.36
C PHE A 257 9.93 15.11 24.29
N LYS A 258 8.70 14.73 24.63
CA LYS A 258 7.76 14.12 23.66
C LYS A 258 7.43 15.04 22.49
N THR A 259 7.30 16.34 22.76
CA THR A 259 7.06 17.37 21.74
C THR A 259 8.23 17.47 20.78
N MET A 260 9.47 17.40 21.27
CA MET A 260 10.67 17.38 20.43
C MET A 260 10.76 16.11 19.57
N GLN A 261 10.45 14.94 20.13
CA GLN A 261 10.39 13.70 19.34
C GLN A 261 9.38 13.83 18.17
N PHE A 262 8.19 14.37 18.46
CA PHE A 262 7.18 14.61 17.44
C PHE A 262 7.63 15.67 16.41
N TYR A 263 8.31 16.72 16.86
CA TYR A 263 8.87 17.76 15.97
C TYR A 263 9.92 17.20 15.00
N TYR A 264 10.87 16.38 15.48
CA TYR A 264 11.86 15.74 14.62
C TYR A 264 11.20 14.81 13.60
N TYR A 265 10.18 14.06 13.99
CA TYR A 265 9.41 13.24 13.06
C TYR A 265 8.71 14.08 11.99
N LEU A 266 8.18 15.26 12.32
CA LEU A 266 7.61 16.18 11.34
C LEU A 266 8.65 16.74 10.36
N LEU A 267 9.89 16.99 10.81
CA LEU A 267 10.99 17.39 9.92
C LEU A 267 11.36 16.28 8.94
N GLU A 268 11.42 15.03 9.40
CA GLU A 268 11.64 13.87 8.52
C GLU A 268 10.50 13.72 7.49
N ALA A 269 9.26 13.89 7.94
CA ALA A 269 8.08 13.89 7.07
C ALA A 269 8.13 15.01 6.01
N GLU A 270 8.57 16.21 6.37
CA GLU A 270 8.72 17.35 5.46
C GLU A 270 9.76 17.05 4.37
N ILE A 271 10.93 16.52 4.74
CA ILE A 271 11.97 16.11 3.80
C ILE A 271 11.44 15.04 2.85
N PHE A 272 10.73 14.03 3.38
CA PHE A 272 10.11 12.97 2.60
C PHE A 272 9.15 13.53 1.55
N VAL A 273 8.21 14.40 1.94
CA VAL A 273 7.22 14.96 1.02
C VAL A 273 7.88 15.84 -0.05
N ARG A 274 8.88 16.64 0.30
CA ARG A 274 9.59 17.49 -0.67
C ARG A 274 10.34 16.69 -1.72
N LYS A 275 11.16 15.73 -1.31
CA LYS A 275 11.86 14.81 -2.23
C LYS A 275 10.87 14.11 -3.15
N THR A 276 9.74 13.70 -2.61
CA THR A 276 8.68 13.05 -3.37
C THR A 276 8.10 13.95 -4.47
N ILE A 277 7.83 15.22 -4.18
CA ILE A 277 7.31 16.18 -5.16
C ILE A 277 8.31 16.39 -6.30
N GLU A 278 9.58 16.60 -5.97
CA GLU A 278 10.65 16.82 -6.96
C GLU A 278 10.71 15.69 -7.99
N ILE A 279 10.59 14.45 -7.51
CA ILE A 279 10.68 13.30 -8.39
C ILE A 279 9.43 13.17 -9.27
N LEU A 280 8.24 13.33 -8.71
CA LEU A 280 6.99 13.30 -9.47
C LEU A 280 6.96 14.38 -10.57
N GLU A 281 7.52 15.56 -10.30
CA GLU A 281 7.66 16.62 -11.30
C GLU A 281 8.63 16.23 -12.42
N GLY A 282 9.75 15.58 -12.08
CA GLY A 282 10.70 15.02 -13.06
C GLY A 282 10.06 13.98 -13.98
N GLU A 283 9.27 13.05 -13.42
CA GLU A 283 8.55 12.05 -14.21
C GLU A 283 7.46 12.66 -15.08
N LYS A 284 6.70 13.61 -14.55
CA LYS A 284 5.67 14.32 -15.31
C LYS A 284 6.29 15.03 -16.52
N LYS A 285 7.50 15.58 -16.39
CA LYS A 285 8.24 16.16 -17.51
C LYS A 285 8.55 15.12 -18.57
N LYS A 286 9.10 13.96 -18.20
CA LYS A 286 9.35 12.84 -19.14
C LYS A 286 8.06 12.43 -19.88
N LYS A 287 6.96 12.20 -19.14
CA LYS A 287 5.65 11.86 -19.72
C LYS A 287 5.10 12.96 -20.63
N SER A 288 5.40 14.22 -20.34
CA SER A 288 4.98 15.37 -21.16
C SER A 288 5.74 15.40 -22.49
N ASP A 289 7.04 15.13 -22.47
CA ASP A 289 7.86 15.06 -23.68
C ASP A 289 7.38 13.92 -24.59
N GLU A 290 7.06 12.76 -24.01
CA GLU A 290 6.46 11.64 -24.74
C GLU A 290 5.12 12.00 -25.38
N PHE A 291 4.26 12.70 -24.63
CA PHE A 291 2.96 13.15 -25.12
C PHE A 291 3.11 14.07 -26.34
N GLN A 292 4.09 14.99 -26.32
CA GLN A 292 4.36 15.87 -27.47
C GLN A 292 4.90 15.09 -28.68
N ALA A 293 5.75 14.09 -28.46
CA ALA A 293 6.26 13.24 -29.53
C ALA A 293 5.11 12.47 -30.22
N VAL A 294 4.24 11.82 -29.44
CA VAL A 294 3.06 11.11 -29.96
C VAL A 294 2.12 12.07 -30.69
N LYS A 295 1.88 13.27 -30.14
CA LYS A 295 1.04 14.29 -30.78
C LYS A 295 1.59 14.74 -32.13
N THR A 296 2.91 14.85 -32.26
CA THR A 296 3.57 15.22 -33.51
C THR A 296 3.41 14.12 -34.56
N ILE A 297 3.63 12.86 -34.17
CA ILE A 297 3.45 11.69 -35.04
C ILE A 297 1.99 11.57 -35.50
N MET A 298 1.04 11.75 -34.58
CA MET A 298 -0.40 11.70 -34.88
C MET A 298 -0.78 12.74 -35.95
N LYS A 299 -0.31 13.99 -35.82
CA LYS A 299 -0.56 15.04 -36.83
C LYS A 299 0.01 14.70 -38.20
N THR A 300 1.20 14.10 -38.25
CA THR A 300 1.83 13.68 -39.50
C THR A 300 1.06 12.55 -40.17
N ILE A 301 0.58 11.59 -39.38
CA ILE A 301 -0.20 10.44 -39.88
C ILE A 301 -1.59 10.85 -40.34
N GLU A 302 -2.28 11.74 -39.62
CA GLU A 302 -3.61 12.24 -40.01
C GLU A 302 -3.59 13.00 -41.34
N ARG A 303 -2.48 13.70 -41.64
CA ARG A 303 -2.28 14.42 -42.91
C ARG A 303 -1.94 13.51 -44.10
N ASN A 304 -1.53 12.26 -43.85
CA ASN A 304 -1.13 11.33 -44.91
C ASN A 304 -2.32 10.44 -45.34
N GLY A 305 -2.81 10.67 -46.56
CA GLY A 305 -3.93 9.92 -47.13
C GLY A 305 -3.65 8.44 -47.38
N SER A 306 -2.39 8.04 -47.49
CA SER A 306 -1.99 6.64 -47.73
C SER A 306 -1.95 5.79 -46.46
N VAL A 307 -2.12 6.41 -45.28
CA VAL A 307 -2.12 5.68 -44.01
C VAL A 307 -3.52 5.18 -43.68
N THR A 308 -3.61 3.91 -43.31
CA THR A 308 -4.88 3.24 -42.97
C THR A 308 -5.56 3.88 -41.76
N ASP A 309 -6.90 3.83 -41.73
CA ASP A 309 -7.68 4.35 -40.59
C ASP A 309 -7.42 3.57 -39.30
N ARG A 310 -7.06 2.28 -39.40
CA ARG A 310 -6.63 1.47 -38.26
C ARG A 310 -5.39 2.07 -37.59
N GLU A 311 -4.40 2.48 -38.38
CA GLU A 311 -3.16 3.08 -37.86
C GLU A 311 -3.45 4.48 -37.28
N LYS A 312 -4.30 5.28 -37.93
CA LYS A 312 -4.76 6.57 -37.39
C LYS A 312 -5.43 6.41 -36.03
N GLN A 313 -6.34 5.44 -35.90
CA GLN A 313 -7.06 5.17 -34.65
C GLN A 313 -6.12 4.71 -33.52
N LYS A 314 -5.11 3.92 -33.85
CA LYS A 314 -4.08 3.46 -32.90
C LYS A 314 -3.33 4.62 -32.25
N TYR A 315 -2.87 5.60 -33.03
CA TYR A 315 -2.20 6.79 -32.47
C TYR A 315 -3.12 7.71 -31.68
N ARG A 316 -4.41 7.80 -32.06
CA ARG A 316 -5.41 8.51 -31.25
C ARG A 316 -5.59 7.87 -29.88
N ASN A 317 -5.70 6.55 -29.82
CA ASN A 317 -5.81 5.81 -28.56
C ASN A 317 -4.54 5.99 -27.71
N LEU A 318 -3.35 5.94 -28.31
CA LEU A 318 -2.09 6.18 -27.61
C LEU A 318 -2.00 7.60 -27.06
N HIS A 319 -2.44 8.61 -27.82
CA HIS A 319 -2.50 10.01 -27.37
C HIS A 319 -3.43 10.17 -26.17
N LEU A 320 -4.64 9.60 -26.21
CA LEU A 320 -5.60 9.63 -25.11
C LEU A 320 -5.04 8.96 -23.84
N LEU A 321 -4.34 7.83 -23.99
CA LEU A 321 -3.70 7.13 -22.88
C LEU A 321 -2.65 8.03 -22.20
N LYS A 322 -1.75 8.62 -22.99
CA LYS A 322 -0.69 9.51 -22.48
C LYS A 322 -1.27 10.78 -21.84
N GLU A 323 -2.37 11.32 -22.38
CA GLU A 323 -3.09 12.44 -21.77
C GLU A 323 -3.66 12.08 -20.39
N ALA A 324 -4.30 10.91 -20.28
CA ALA A 324 -4.83 10.43 -19.02
C ALA A 324 -3.74 10.24 -17.95
N ASP A 325 -2.57 9.71 -18.35
CA ASP A 325 -1.42 9.53 -17.45
C ASP A 325 -0.86 10.88 -16.94
N LEU A 326 -0.82 11.90 -17.78
CA LEU A 326 -0.42 13.26 -17.39
C LEU A 326 -1.42 13.91 -16.42
N ARG A 327 -2.72 13.70 -16.63
CA ARG A 327 -3.76 14.18 -15.72
C ARG A 327 -3.64 13.51 -14.35
N LYS A 328 -3.49 12.18 -14.31
CA LYS A 328 -3.26 11.42 -13.07
C LYS A 328 -2.05 11.93 -12.31
N SER A 329 -0.92 12.10 -13.01
CA SER A 329 0.32 12.61 -12.41
C SER A 329 0.15 14.01 -11.82
N SER A 330 -0.63 14.87 -12.49
CA SER A 330 -0.89 16.24 -12.03
C SER A 330 -1.73 16.30 -10.76
N VAL A 331 -2.80 15.48 -10.67
CA VAL A 331 -3.64 15.38 -9.46
C VAL A 331 -2.81 14.90 -8.27
N LYS A 332 -1.95 13.90 -8.51
CA LYS A 332 -1.07 13.31 -7.49
C LYS A 332 -0.07 14.33 -6.92
N ILE A 333 0.59 15.10 -7.78
CA ILE A 333 1.50 16.17 -7.37
C ILE A 333 0.76 17.21 -6.51
N GLN A 334 -0.47 17.56 -6.89
CA GLN A 334 -1.26 18.54 -6.15
C GLN A 334 -1.61 18.05 -4.73
N GLU A 335 -1.94 16.77 -4.58
CA GLU A 335 -2.18 16.17 -3.26
C GLU A 335 -0.94 16.29 -2.36
N TYR A 336 0.24 15.99 -2.91
CA TYR A 336 1.48 16.07 -2.14
C TYR A 336 1.86 17.50 -1.80
N LYS A 337 1.57 18.47 -2.68
CA LYS A 337 1.73 19.90 -2.36
C LYS A 337 0.84 20.33 -1.19
N ILE A 338 -0.38 19.81 -1.10
CA ILE A 338 -1.27 20.05 0.05
C ILE A 338 -0.67 19.45 1.32
N LEU A 339 -0.18 18.21 1.28
CA LEU A 339 0.48 17.58 2.43
C LEU A 339 1.76 18.32 2.85
N ALA A 340 2.55 18.81 1.89
CA ALA A 340 3.75 19.61 2.11
C ALA A 340 3.41 20.90 2.86
N HIS A 341 2.32 21.55 2.47
CA HIS A 341 1.86 22.75 3.15
C HIS A 341 1.43 22.45 4.60
N ILE A 342 0.65 21.38 4.82
CA ILE A 342 0.20 20.96 6.15
C ILE A 342 1.37 20.64 7.09
N VAL A 343 2.37 19.90 6.60
CA VAL A 343 3.55 19.55 7.41
C VAL A 343 4.37 20.79 7.72
N TYR A 344 4.60 21.66 6.73
CA TYR A 344 5.33 22.90 6.89
C TYR A 344 4.70 23.78 7.97
N GLU A 345 3.39 24.03 7.91
CA GLU A 345 2.69 24.81 8.94
C GLU A 345 2.82 24.20 10.35
N SER A 346 2.79 22.87 10.43
CA SER A 346 2.93 22.16 11.69
C SER A 346 4.36 22.27 12.24
N VAL A 347 5.38 22.10 11.39
CA VAL A 347 6.79 22.30 11.72
C VAL A 347 7.02 23.72 12.23
N GLN A 348 6.50 24.75 11.54
CA GLN A 348 6.64 26.14 11.99
C GLN A 348 5.96 26.38 13.33
N TYR A 349 4.77 25.80 13.55
CA TYR A 349 4.09 25.90 14.83
C TYR A 349 4.92 25.31 15.97
N PHE A 350 5.43 24.08 15.84
CA PHE A 350 6.20 23.43 16.90
C PHE A 350 7.54 24.10 17.13
N ARG A 351 8.20 24.58 16.06
CA ARG A 351 9.38 25.43 16.19
C ARG A 351 9.07 26.65 17.06
N ASN A 352 8.05 27.42 16.71
CA ASN A 352 7.68 28.62 17.47
C ASN A 352 7.26 28.31 18.91
N LEU A 353 6.55 27.19 19.12
CA LEU A 353 6.13 26.72 20.45
C LEU A 353 7.35 26.42 21.33
N LEU A 354 8.30 25.62 20.85
CA LEU A 354 9.50 25.22 21.59
C LEU A 354 10.42 26.41 21.92
N TYR A 355 10.44 27.44 21.06
CA TYR A 355 11.19 28.68 21.30
C TYR A 355 10.41 29.76 22.08
N SER A 356 9.16 29.50 22.46
CA SER A 356 8.37 30.45 23.24
C SER A 356 8.98 30.70 24.63
N PRO A 357 8.70 31.87 25.27
CA PRO A 357 9.21 32.17 26.61
C PRO A 357 8.85 31.14 27.67
N PHE A 358 7.74 30.41 27.50
CA PHE A 358 7.34 29.34 28.42
C PHE A 358 8.24 28.11 28.24
N TRP A 359 8.24 27.52 27.05
CA TRP A 359 8.93 26.25 26.78
C TRP A 359 10.46 26.36 26.73
N ARG A 360 11.00 27.56 26.50
CA ARG A 360 12.45 27.80 26.53
C ARG A 360 13.04 27.61 27.93
N GLU A 361 12.28 27.91 28.97
CA GLU A 361 12.71 27.79 30.39
C GLU A 361 12.51 26.37 30.96
N VAL A 362 11.81 25.50 30.22
CA VAL A 362 11.56 24.11 30.62
C VAL A 362 12.75 23.22 30.21
N SER A 363 13.23 22.40 31.13
CA SER A 363 14.28 21.39 30.89
C SER A 363 13.72 20.17 30.16
N GLU A 364 14.57 19.23 29.73
CA GLU A 364 14.13 18.00 29.07
C GLU A 364 14.37 16.80 29.98
N THR A 365 13.41 15.87 30.07
CA THR A 365 13.55 14.64 30.86
C THR A 365 12.79 13.50 30.19
N ALA A 366 13.44 12.35 29.99
CA ALA A 366 12.86 11.21 29.27
C ALA A 366 12.09 10.21 30.16
N THR A 367 12.19 10.34 31.48
CA THR A 367 11.67 9.36 32.45
C THR A 367 10.63 9.97 33.39
N ILE A 368 9.38 9.50 33.27
CA ILE A 368 8.31 9.72 34.25
C ILE A 368 7.34 8.52 34.21
N ASN A 369 6.62 8.28 35.30
CA ASN A 369 5.48 7.35 35.30
C ASN A 369 4.26 8.08 34.71
N SER A 370 3.70 7.59 33.61
CA SER A 370 2.58 8.24 32.88
C SER A 370 1.31 8.41 33.73
N ASN A 371 1.15 7.57 34.76
CA ASN A 371 -0.02 7.58 35.65
C ASN A 371 -0.04 8.75 36.64
N THR A 372 1.06 9.51 36.78
CA THR A 372 1.14 10.68 37.69
C THR A 372 0.92 12.01 36.97
N LEU A 373 0.70 11.99 35.65
CA LEU A 373 0.52 13.19 34.83
C LEU A 373 -0.89 13.76 34.98
N SER A 374 -1.01 15.10 34.93
CA SER A 374 -2.32 15.75 34.86
C SER A 374 -3.07 15.39 33.56
N ILE A 375 -4.40 15.42 33.60
CA ILE A 375 -5.27 15.07 32.45
C ILE A 375 -4.86 15.83 31.16
N PRO A 376 -4.56 17.14 31.18
CA PRO A 376 -4.10 17.84 29.97
C PRO A 376 -2.80 17.28 29.39
N HIS A 377 -1.85 16.88 30.25
CA HIS A 377 -0.57 16.32 29.81
C HIS A 377 -0.74 14.93 29.19
N GLN A 378 -1.57 14.08 29.79
CA GLN A 378 -1.90 12.76 29.24
C GLN A 378 -2.58 12.86 27.88
N GLN A 379 -3.58 13.75 27.75
CA GLN A 379 -4.27 13.99 26.47
C GLN A 379 -3.32 14.49 25.38
N LEU A 380 -2.36 15.35 25.76
CA LEU A 380 -1.41 15.91 24.82
C LEU A 380 -0.40 14.85 24.34
N ILE A 381 0.15 14.05 25.25
CA ILE A 381 1.04 12.94 24.91
C ILE A 381 0.32 11.94 23.99
N HIS A 382 -0.92 11.58 24.29
CA HIS A 382 -1.73 10.72 23.42
C HIS A 382 -1.86 11.28 21.99
N HIS A 383 -1.99 12.61 21.84
CA HIS A 383 -2.04 13.22 20.52
C HIS A 383 -0.68 13.26 19.80
N LEU A 384 0.41 13.37 20.55
CA LEU A 384 1.80 13.41 20.05
C LEU A 384 2.38 12.01 19.78
N GLU A 385 1.79 10.95 20.34
CA GLU A 385 2.22 9.58 20.06
C GLU A 385 2.01 9.18 18.59
N LEU A 386 3.04 8.54 18.05
CA LEU A 386 3.15 8.12 16.66
C LEU A 386 2.47 6.77 16.39
N LEU A 387 2.34 5.94 17.42
CA LEU A 387 1.68 4.64 17.35
C LEU A 387 0.22 4.76 17.83
N PRO A 388 -0.76 4.14 17.13
CA PRO A 388 -2.12 4.08 17.62
C PRO A 388 -2.18 3.22 18.89
N GLN A 389 -2.45 3.83 20.04
CA GLN A 389 -2.83 3.07 21.23
C GLN A 389 -4.19 2.40 21.00
N HIS A 390 -4.28 1.12 21.35
CA HIS A 390 -5.49 0.29 21.29
C HIS A 390 -6.51 0.71 22.36
N THR A 391 -7.07 1.92 22.23
CA THR A 391 -8.32 2.28 22.92
C THR A 391 -9.51 2.04 22.01
N GLU A 392 -10.71 1.94 22.58
CA GLU A 392 -11.99 1.88 21.84
C GLU A 392 -12.16 3.16 21.01
N GLN A 393 -11.52 3.18 19.84
CA GLN A 393 -11.59 4.28 18.89
C GLN A 393 -12.70 4.02 17.89
N PRO A 394 -13.43 5.06 17.46
CA PRO A 394 -14.37 4.92 16.35
C PRO A 394 -13.65 4.38 15.12
N PRO A 395 -14.37 3.69 14.22
CA PRO A 395 -13.78 3.16 13.00
C PRO A 395 -13.12 4.29 12.20
N SER A 396 -11.88 4.06 11.80
CA SER A 396 -11.05 5.04 11.11
C SER A 396 -10.78 4.61 9.68
N LEU A 397 -10.38 5.55 8.83
CA LEU A 397 -9.93 5.25 7.48
C LEU A 397 -8.50 4.75 7.53
N LEU A 398 -8.31 3.50 7.15
CA LEU A 398 -7.02 2.83 7.04
C LEU A 398 -6.72 2.55 5.58
N PHE A 399 -5.44 2.49 5.22
CA PHE A 399 -5.04 2.01 3.91
C PHE A 399 -5.47 0.55 3.71
N VAL A 400 -5.47 0.12 2.46
CA VAL A 400 -5.67 -1.28 2.09
C VAL A 400 -4.42 -1.82 1.44
N TYR A 401 -4.24 -3.15 1.47
CA TYR A 401 -3.27 -3.79 0.61
C TYR A 401 -3.66 -3.62 -0.85
N LYS A 402 -2.65 -3.66 -1.71
CA LYS A 402 -2.85 -3.77 -3.16
C LYS A 402 -3.64 -5.04 -3.49
N PRO A 403 -4.34 -5.04 -4.65
CA PRO A 403 -4.93 -6.28 -5.16
C PRO A 403 -3.96 -7.45 -5.14
N THR A 404 -4.46 -8.63 -4.76
CA THR A 404 -3.69 -9.87 -4.65
C THR A 404 -2.90 -10.19 -5.92
N PHE A 405 -3.50 -9.95 -7.10
CA PHE A 405 -2.82 -10.18 -8.38
C PHE A 405 -1.57 -9.29 -8.56
N LEU A 406 -1.63 -8.03 -8.14
CA LEU A 406 -0.53 -7.07 -8.27
C LEU A 406 0.58 -7.35 -7.26
N VAL A 407 0.22 -7.76 -6.03
CA VAL A 407 1.21 -8.22 -5.04
C VAL A 407 1.94 -9.46 -5.58
N TYR A 408 1.22 -10.37 -6.25
CA TYR A 408 1.82 -11.54 -6.88
C TYR A 408 2.70 -11.20 -8.09
N GLU A 409 2.37 -10.18 -8.88
CA GLU A 409 3.25 -9.64 -9.94
C GLU A 409 4.59 -9.14 -9.36
N TYR A 410 4.56 -8.34 -8.27
CA TYR A 410 5.78 -7.89 -7.60
C TYR A 410 6.60 -9.06 -7.08
N TYR A 411 5.93 -10.04 -6.46
CA TYR A 411 6.60 -11.25 -5.98
C TYR A 411 7.30 -12.00 -7.12
N ALA A 412 6.61 -12.25 -8.24
CA ALA A 412 7.20 -12.93 -9.39
C ALA A 412 8.41 -12.16 -9.93
N PHE A 413 8.34 -10.83 -10.03
CA PHE A 413 9.44 -9.98 -10.47
C PHE A 413 10.68 -10.13 -9.57
N PHE A 414 10.50 -10.07 -8.25
CA PHE A 414 11.61 -10.23 -7.31
C PHE A 414 12.16 -11.66 -7.23
N ILE A 415 11.31 -12.67 -7.43
CA ILE A 415 11.75 -14.06 -7.50
C ILE A 415 12.60 -14.31 -8.75
N VAL A 416 12.25 -13.70 -9.88
CA VAL A 416 13.07 -13.78 -11.11
C VAL A 416 14.46 -13.22 -10.85
N ILE A 417 14.57 -12.06 -10.21
CA ILE A 417 15.85 -11.44 -9.84
C ILE A 417 16.63 -12.38 -8.90
N SER A 418 15.99 -12.88 -7.84
CA SER A 418 16.64 -13.80 -6.88
C SER A 418 17.13 -15.09 -7.53
N ILE A 419 16.41 -15.62 -8.53
CA ILE A 419 16.84 -16.80 -9.28
C ILE A 419 18.08 -16.48 -10.14
N LEU A 420 18.14 -15.29 -10.74
CA LEU A 420 19.33 -14.84 -11.50
C LEU A 420 20.54 -14.71 -10.57
N GLU A 421 20.38 -14.15 -9.37
CA GLU A 421 21.45 -14.07 -8.37
C GLU A 421 21.99 -15.45 -8.00
N GLN A 422 21.10 -16.42 -7.78
CA GLN A 422 21.48 -17.79 -7.43
C GLN A 422 22.22 -18.54 -8.55
N ILE A 423 22.07 -18.13 -9.81
CA ILE A 423 22.86 -18.68 -10.93
C ILE A 423 24.10 -17.83 -11.22
N GLY A 424 24.51 -16.96 -10.28
CA GLY A 424 25.78 -16.25 -10.26
C GLY A 424 25.74 -14.85 -10.89
N PHE A 425 24.57 -14.23 -11.03
CA PHE A 425 24.51 -12.81 -11.36
C PHE A 425 24.63 -11.93 -10.12
N GLU A 426 25.27 -10.78 -10.27
CA GLU A 426 25.47 -9.81 -9.20
C GLU A 426 24.92 -8.45 -9.62
N ASP A 427 24.40 -7.71 -8.65
CA ASP A 427 23.99 -6.33 -8.77
C ASP A 427 25.15 -5.40 -8.41
N LYS A 428 25.52 -4.49 -9.31
CA LYS A 428 26.58 -3.50 -9.01
C LYS A 428 26.12 -2.44 -8.00
N ASN A 429 24.83 -2.14 -8.01
CA ASN A 429 24.14 -1.30 -7.04
C ASN A 429 23.10 -2.16 -6.34
N PRO A 430 22.93 -2.06 -5.01
CA PRO A 430 21.93 -2.83 -4.27
C PRO A 430 20.56 -2.82 -4.96
N ILE A 431 19.93 -4.00 -5.14
CA ILE A 431 18.59 -4.11 -5.77
C ILE A 431 17.61 -3.12 -5.13
N ARG A 432 17.64 -2.98 -3.80
CA ARG A 432 16.77 -2.04 -3.09
C ARG A 432 16.93 -0.61 -3.60
N GLU A 433 18.14 -0.15 -3.87
CA GLU A 433 18.39 1.19 -4.39
C GLU A 433 17.89 1.34 -5.83
N GLN A 434 18.16 0.36 -6.70
CA GLN A 434 17.65 0.34 -8.08
C GLN A 434 16.11 0.36 -8.12
N ILE A 435 15.46 -0.35 -7.20
CA ILE A 435 13.99 -0.36 -7.06
C ILE A 435 13.48 0.95 -6.47
N GLN A 436 14.16 1.50 -5.45
CA GLN A 436 13.79 2.76 -4.82
C GLN A 436 13.86 3.95 -5.79
N GLU A 437 14.81 3.96 -6.72
CA GLU A 437 14.88 4.94 -7.82
C GLU A 437 13.64 4.93 -8.72
N HIS A 438 12.86 3.85 -8.69
CA HIS A 438 11.66 3.68 -9.51
C HIS A 438 10.41 3.44 -8.64
N PHE A 439 10.50 3.71 -7.34
CA PHE A 439 9.39 3.53 -6.40
C PHE A 439 8.73 4.86 -6.06
N TYR A 440 7.47 5.06 -6.51
CA TYR A 440 6.70 6.27 -6.21
C TYR A 440 5.27 5.99 -5.75
N LEU A 441 5.04 6.30 -4.47
CA LEU A 441 3.79 6.40 -3.70
C LEU A 441 2.85 5.19 -3.69
N ASP A 442 2.73 4.42 -4.77
CA ASP A 442 1.69 3.42 -4.97
C ASP A 442 2.22 2.16 -5.67
N GLY A 443 3.52 1.90 -5.62
CA GLY A 443 4.08 0.68 -6.21
C GLY A 443 5.26 0.93 -7.13
N LEU A 444 5.69 -0.17 -7.73
CA LEU A 444 6.74 -0.22 -8.73
C LEU A 444 6.24 0.48 -10.01
N GLN A 445 7.01 1.43 -10.54
CA GLN A 445 6.61 2.10 -11.79
C GLN A 445 6.78 1.17 -13.00
N ASP A 446 5.93 1.37 -14.00
CA ASP A 446 6.09 0.78 -15.32
C ASP A 446 7.47 1.16 -15.90
N GLY A 447 8.19 0.17 -16.42
CA GLY A 447 9.54 0.36 -16.96
C GLY A 447 10.66 0.27 -15.92
N THR A 448 10.35 -0.02 -14.65
CA THR A 448 11.40 -0.24 -13.63
C THR A 448 12.33 -1.34 -14.08
N THR A 449 13.63 -1.06 -14.14
CA THR A 449 14.63 -2.00 -14.68
C THR A 449 15.72 -2.25 -13.66
N VAL A 450 15.95 -3.52 -13.33
CA VAL A 450 17.09 -3.97 -12.52
C VAL A 450 18.16 -4.54 -13.44
N ILE A 451 19.40 -4.11 -13.24
CA ILE A 451 20.54 -4.51 -14.05
C ILE A 451 21.44 -5.45 -13.24
N LEU A 452 21.69 -6.62 -13.83
CA LEU A 452 22.51 -7.68 -13.25
C LEU A 452 23.66 -8.06 -14.18
N HIS A 453 24.79 -8.44 -13.61
CA HIS A 453 26.02 -8.78 -14.34
C HIS A 453 26.54 -10.17 -13.96
N ARG A 454 27.07 -10.92 -14.94
CA ARG A 454 27.84 -12.15 -14.71
C ARG A 454 28.83 -12.33 -15.86
N ASP A 455 30.12 -12.32 -15.55
CA ASP A 455 31.19 -12.33 -16.55
C ASP A 455 30.98 -11.21 -17.60
N ASP A 456 31.00 -11.56 -18.89
CA ASP A 456 30.71 -10.72 -20.04
C ASP A 456 29.21 -10.59 -20.36
N ILE A 457 28.32 -11.08 -19.50
CA ILE A 457 26.87 -11.01 -19.69
C ILE A 457 26.27 -9.94 -18.78
N LYS A 458 25.39 -9.13 -19.36
CA LYS A 458 24.51 -8.20 -18.66
C LYS A 458 23.06 -8.57 -18.95
N VAL A 459 22.25 -8.71 -17.91
CA VAL A 459 20.81 -8.92 -18.03
C VAL A 459 20.07 -7.73 -17.44
N HIS A 460 19.12 -7.18 -18.19
CA HIS A 460 18.20 -6.16 -17.70
C HIS A 460 16.86 -6.84 -17.43
N VAL A 461 16.32 -6.67 -16.23
CA VAL A 461 15.02 -7.22 -15.83
C VAL A 461 14.04 -6.06 -15.67
N ALA A 462 13.18 -5.87 -16.67
CA ALA A 462 12.23 -4.77 -16.74
C ALA A 462 10.83 -5.20 -16.30
N PHE A 463 10.22 -4.44 -15.38
CA PHE A 463 8.86 -4.63 -14.90
C PHE A 463 7.89 -3.78 -15.70
N ASN A 464 6.84 -4.39 -16.25
CA ASN A 464 5.71 -3.69 -16.87
C ASN A 464 6.14 -2.64 -17.92
N ASP A 465 7.21 -2.91 -18.64
CA ASP A 465 7.76 -1.96 -19.61
C ASP A 465 6.94 -1.92 -20.90
N LEU A 466 6.54 -0.72 -21.33
CA LEU A 466 5.69 -0.54 -22.50
C LEU A 466 6.49 -0.71 -23.78
N ILE A 467 6.05 -1.64 -24.62
CA ILE A 467 6.61 -1.86 -25.95
C ILE A 467 5.93 -0.94 -26.94
N GLU A 468 6.74 -0.12 -27.60
CA GLU A 468 6.29 0.91 -28.52
C GLU A 468 5.74 0.32 -29.81
N THR A 469 4.87 1.08 -30.48
CA THR A 469 4.24 0.60 -31.70
C THR A 469 5.05 0.84 -32.97
N HIS A 470 6.13 1.62 -32.85
CA HIS A 470 6.89 2.09 -33.99
C HIS A 470 8.38 2.16 -33.69
N PRO A 471 9.26 1.69 -34.60
CA PRO A 471 10.69 1.62 -34.36
C PRO A 471 11.34 3.00 -34.11
N LEU A 472 10.86 4.06 -34.75
CA LEU A 472 11.37 5.42 -34.50
C LEU A 472 11.12 5.89 -33.07
N ILE A 473 9.95 5.57 -32.51
CA ILE A 473 9.62 5.92 -31.13
C ILE A 473 10.51 5.10 -30.20
N ALA A 474 10.63 3.80 -30.46
CA ALA A 474 11.49 2.90 -29.69
C ALA A 474 12.95 3.39 -29.61
N LEU A 475 13.53 3.81 -30.74
CA LEU A 475 14.88 4.39 -30.83
C LEU A 475 14.99 5.72 -30.08
N SER A 476 14.03 6.63 -30.28
CA SER A 476 14.04 7.95 -29.61
C SER A 476 13.99 7.84 -28.08
N LYS A 477 13.40 6.76 -27.55
CA LYS A 477 13.31 6.47 -26.12
C LYS A 477 14.48 5.62 -25.59
N GLY A 478 15.31 5.07 -26.46
CA GLY A 478 16.34 4.09 -26.11
C GLY A 478 15.79 2.73 -25.65
N SER A 479 14.48 2.50 -25.75
CA SER A 479 13.85 1.20 -25.42
C SER A 479 14.18 0.13 -26.45
N ASN A 480 14.38 0.51 -27.72
CA ASN A 480 14.73 -0.35 -28.85
C ASN A 480 13.73 -1.49 -29.19
N PHE A 481 12.71 -1.74 -28.37
CA PHE A 481 11.66 -2.74 -28.61
C PHE A 481 10.43 -2.13 -29.24
N TYR A 482 9.87 -2.81 -30.25
CA TYR A 482 8.62 -2.41 -30.86
C TYR A 482 7.75 -3.57 -31.32
N ASN A 483 6.45 -3.34 -31.42
CA ASN A 483 5.47 -4.24 -32.03
C ASN A 483 4.63 -3.49 -33.05
N GLY A 484 4.57 -4.00 -34.28
CA GLY A 484 3.88 -3.32 -35.39
C GLY A 484 2.36 -3.26 -35.23
N GLU A 485 1.75 -4.16 -34.47
CA GLU A 485 0.30 -4.26 -34.38
C GLU A 485 -0.26 -3.36 -33.29
N ASP A 486 0.04 -3.66 -32.03
CA ASP A 486 -0.47 -2.93 -30.86
C ASP A 486 0.64 -2.69 -29.83
N THR A 487 0.44 -1.71 -28.95
CA THR A 487 1.23 -1.59 -27.73
C THR A 487 1.09 -2.87 -26.92
N LYS A 488 2.22 -3.34 -26.38
CA LYS A 488 2.28 -4.48 -25.48
C LYS A 488 2.95 -4.06 -24.19
N LYS A 489 2.59 -4.70 -23.10
CA LYS A 489 3.15 -4.40 -21.78
C LYS A 489 3.34 -5.75 -21.06
N PRO A 490 4.44 -6.47 -21.35
CA PRO A 490 4.76 -7.70 -20.62
C PRO A 490 4.95 -7.38 -19.14
N ASP A 491 4.48 -8.27 -18.27
CA ASP A 491 4.61 -8.08 -16.82
C ASP A 491 6.09 -8.02 -16.42
N ILE A 492 6.92 -8.91 -17.00
CA ILE A 492 8.37 -8.92 -16.81
C ILE A 492 9.06 -9.24 -18.15
N ARG A 493 10.11 -8.50 -18.49
CA ARG A 493 10.99 -8.76 -19.63
C ARG A 493 12.44 -8.87 -19.18
N LEU A 494 13.14 -9.90 -19.64
CA LEU A 494 14.57 -10.09 -19.39
C LEU A 494 15.31 -9.87 -20.71
N ASP A 495 16.20 -8.88 -20.77
CA ASP A 495 16.97 -8.54 -21.97
C ASP A 495 18.44 -8.92 -21.76
N CYS A 496 18.97 -9.83 -22.59
CA CYS A 496 20.35 -10.29 -22.50
C CYS A 496 21.26 -9.51 -23.45
N TYR A 497 22.35 -9.01 -22.90
CA TYR A 497 23.44 -8.36 -23.62
C TYR A 497 24.75 -9.09 -23.33
N VAL A 498 25.55 -9.30 -24.37
CA VAL A 498 26.87 -9.91 -24.27
C VAL A 498 27.90 -8.86 -24.67
N LYS A 499 29.00 -8.80 -23.91
CA LYS A 499 30.10 -7.90 -24.19
C LYS A 499 30.86 -8.40 -25.43
N GLU A 500 30.90 -7.57 -26.46
CA GLU A 500 31.69 -7.75 -27.68
C GLU A 500 32.63 -6.55 -27.78
N GLU A 501 33.93 -6.80 -27.82
CA GLU A 501 34.97 -5.77 -27.69
C GLU A 501 34.76 -4.90 -26.42
N GLU A 502 34.37 -3.63 -26.59
CA GLU A 502 34.08 -2.69 -25.49
C GLU A 502 32.59 -2.37 -25.31
N LYS A 503 31.68 -3.01 -26.07
CA LYS A 503 30.25 -2.68 -26.03
C LYS A 503 29.39 -3.90 -25.72
N TYR A 504 28.29 -3.65 -25.02
CA TYR A 504 27.27 -4.68 -24.76
C TYR A 504 26.29 -4.72 -25.93
N VAL A 505 26.22 -5.87 -26.61
CA VAL A 505 25.36 -6.10 -27.78
C VAL A 505 24.16 -6.96 -27.40
N TYR A 506 22.97 -6.53 -27.82
CA TYR A 506 21.72 -7.23 -27.53
C TYR A 506 21.62 -8.59 -28.24
N LYS A 507 21.32 -9.65 -27.48
CA LYS A 507 21.23 -11.02 -28.01
C LYS A 507 19.82 -11.56 -28.10
N SER A 508 19.01 -11.51 -27.05
CA SER A 508 17.62 -11.94 -27.07
C SER A 508 16.94 -11.59 -25.76
N SER A 509 15.62 -11.77 -25.71
CA SER A 509 14.83 -11.55 -24.50
C SER A 509 13.99 -12.76 -24.12
N ILE A 510 13.69 -12.89 -22.83
CA ILE A 510 12.60 -13.73 -22.31
C ILE A 510 11.47 -12.82 -21.86
N ILE A 511 10.23 -13.21 -22.15
CA ILE A 511 9.04 -12.57 -21.59
C ILE A 511 8.47 -13.48 -20.50
N ILE A 512 8.17 -12.92 -19.33
CA ILE A 512 7.43 -13.60 -18.28
C ILE A 512 6.10 -12.87 -18.05
N GLU A 513 5.00 -13.59 -18.28
CA GLU A 513 3.64 -13.16 -18.03
C GLU A 513 3.16 -13.77 -16.70
N VAL A 514 2.61 -12.95 -15.81
CA VAL A 514 2.16 -13.37 -14.48
C VAL A 514 0.63 -13.42 -14.47
N LYS A 515 0.06 -14.58 -14.16
CA LYS A 515 -1.40 -14.76 -14.08
C LYS A 515 -1.83 -15.26 -12.71
N TYR A 516 -2.55 -14.42 -11.96
CA TYR A 516 -3.24 -14.84 -10.74
C TYR A 516 -4.59 -15.53 -11.07
N SER A 517 -4.51 -16.73 -11.65
CA SER A 517 -5.68 -17.49 -12.11
C SER A 517 -5.39 -18.99 -12.14
N PRO A 518 -6.38 -19.87 -11.91
CA PRO A 518 -6.17 -21.31 -12.02
C PRO A 518 -5.88 -21.76 -13.45
N MET A 519 -5.21 -22.92 -13.59
CA MET A 519 -4.70 -23.44 -14.87
C MET A 519 -5.76 -23.47 -15.98
N TYR A 520 -6.96 -23.96 -15.69
CA TYR A 520 -8.03 -24.11 -16.70
C TYR A 520 -8.53 -22.79 -17.32
N ASN A 521 -8.27 -21.65 -16.68
CA ASN A 521 -8.58 -20.32 -17.21
C ASN A 521 -7.44 -19.73 -18.05
N ILE A 522 -6.20 -20.19 -17.81
CA ILE A 522 -5.00 -19.68 -18.49
C ILE A 522 -4.57 -20.59 -19.65
N PHE A 523 -4.91 -21.87 -19.62
CA PHE A 523 -4.55 -22.83 -20.66
C PHE A 523 -5.64 -23.89 -20.82
N GLN A 524 -5.96 -24.20 -22.08
CA GLN A 524 -6.79 -25.34 -22.45
C GLN A 524 -6.18 -26.06 -23.66
N PRO A 525 -6.23 -27.40 -23.71
CA PRO A 525 -5.67 -28.15 -24.83
C PRO A 525 -6.50 -28.01 -26.13
N VAL A 526 -7.78 -27.66 -26.00
CA VAL A 526 -8.74 -27.64 -27.12
C VAL A 526 -8.89 -26.27 -27.81
N GLY A 527 -8.30 -25.21 -27.26
CA GLY A 527 -8.44 -23.87 -27.82
C GLY A 527 -7.65 -22.82 -27.07
N ASN A 528 -7.57 -21.62 -27.66
CA ASN A 528 -6.83 -20.52 -27.09
C ASN A 528 -7.65 -19.81 -26.00
N THR A 529 -7.07 -19.68 -24.82
CA THR A 529 -7.51 -18.74 -23.79
C THR A 529 -6.99 -17.33 -24.11
N LYS A 530 -7.50 -16.32 -23.40
CA LYS A 530 -6.95 -14.94 -23.48
C LYS A 530 -5.45 -14.90 -23.12
N ALA A 531 -5.01 -15.73 -22.18
CA ALA A 531 -3.61 -15.78 -21.79
C ALA A 531 -2.74 -16.40 -22.91
N THR A 532 -3.17 -17.49 -23.55
CA THR A 532 -2.44 -18.07 -24.69
C THR A 532 -2.38 -17.12 -25.88
N GLU A 533 -3.46 -16.37 -26.17
CA GLU A 533 -3.44 -15.36 -27.23
C GLU A 533 -2.45 -14.23 -26.93
N GLN A 534 -2.38 -13.79 -25.67
CA GLN A 534 -1.43 -12.78 -25.24
C GLN A 534 0.02 -13.28 -25.39
N MET A 535 0.29 -14.52 -24.99
CA MET A 535 1.61 -15.15 -25.15
C MET A 535 2.01 -15.25 -26.63
N TYR A 536 1.12 -15.70 -27.52
CA TYR A 536 1.39 -15.72 -28.97
C TYR A 536 1.76 -14.34 -29.52
N LYS A 537 1.10 -13.28 -29.03
CA LYS A 537 1.39 -11.90 -29.43
C LYS A 537 2.75 -11.39 -28.96
N TYR A 538 3.35 -11.95 -27.91
CA TYR A 538 4.69 -11.54 -27.49
C TYR A 538 5.78 -12.00 -28.45
N TRP A 539 5.59 -13.14 -29.13
CA TRP A 539 6.55 -13.62 -30.13
C TRP A 539 6.71 -12.66 -31.32
N SER A 540 5.79 -11.71 -31.54
CA SER A 540 5.89 -10.70 -32.59
C SER A 540 6.68 -9.44 -32.21
N ILE A 541 7.16 -9.35 -30.96
CA ILE A 541 8.03 -8.26 -30.51
C ILE A 541 9.36 -8.31 -31.28
N LYS A 542 9.80 -7.14 -31.74
CA LYS A 542 11.02 -6.94 -32.52
C LYS A 542 11.93 -5.96 -31.80
N TYR A 543 13.21 -6.04 -32.11
CA TYR A 543 14.22 -5.11 -31.62
C TYR A 543 14.83 -4.33 -32.79
N VAL A 544 15.11 -3.05 -32.57
CA VAL A 544 15.73 -2.15 -33.54
C VAL A 544 16.88 -1.40 -32.88
N GLU A 545 17.97 -1.26 -33.60
CA GLU A 545 19.11 -0.45 -33.19
C GLU A 545 19.61 0.37 -34.37
N GLU A 546 20.37 1.43 -34.07
CA GLU A 546 21.00 2.28 -35.07
C GLU A 546 22.52 2.06 -35.02
N GLN A 547 23.09 1.61 -36.13
CA GLN A 547 24.53 1.43 -36.32
C GLN A 547 24.95 2.19 -37.57
N ASP A 548 25.91 3.11 -37.45
CA ASP A 548 26.43 3.94 -38.54
C ASP A 548 25.33 4.65 -39.37
N GLY A 549 24.30 5.17 -38.70
CA GLY A 549 23.16 5.84 -39.34
C GLY A 549 22.18 4.91 -40.07
N LYS A 550 22.36 3.59 -39.98
CA LYS A 550 21.47 2.57 -40.52
C LYS A 550 20.72 1.85 -39.41
N ARG A 551 19.43 1.59 -39.65
CA ARG A 551 18.57 0.83 -38.73
C ARG A 551 18.71 -0.66 -38.97
N ILE A 552 19.15 -1.39 -37.96
CA ILE A 552 19.26 -2.84 -37.97
C ILE A 552 18.06 -3.41 -37.23
N PHE A 553 17.35 -4.35 -37.87
CA PHE A 553 16.13 -4.94 -37.36
C PHE A 553 16.33 -6.40 -36.98
N LYS A 554 16.09 -6.72 -35.72
CA LYS A 554 16.04 -8.08 -35.21
C LYS A 554 14.60 -8.55 -35.11
N ARG A 555 14.18 -9.32 -36.11
CA ARG A 555 12.79 -9.77 -36.26
C ARG A 555 12.39 -10.87 -35.27
N ARG A 556 13.35 -11.63 -34.76
CA ARG A 556 13.17 -12.65 -33.71
C ARG A 556 13.93 -12.19 -32.47
N ALA A 557 13.30 -11.32 -31.69
CA ALA A 557 13.89 -10.77 -30.48
C ALA A 557 13.66 -11.70 -29.26
N ILE A 558 12.51 -12.38 -29.21
CA ILE A 558 12.11 -13.20 -28.07
C ILE A 558 12.63 -14.64 -28.25
N TYR A 559 13.30 -15.15 -27.22
CA TYR A 559 13.78 -16.52 -27.12
C TYR A 559 12.71 -17.47 -26.55
N GLU A 560 12.02 -17.04 -25.49
CA GLU A 560 10.97 -17.81 -24.82
C GLU A 560 9.92 -16.90 -24.19
N VAL A 561 8.68 -17.39 -24.13
CA VAL A 561 7.58 -16.75 -23.39
C VAL A 561 7.14 -17.69 -22.28
N VAL A 562 7.20 -17.24 -21.03
CA VAL A 562 6.84 -18.04 -19.86
C VAL A 562 5.65 -17.42 -19.16
N CYS A 563 4.59 -18.19 -18.94
CA CYS A 563 3.47 -17.80 -18.10
C CYS A 563 3.64 -18.42 -16.70
N VAL A 564 3.81 -17.57 -15.68
CA VAL A 564 3.87 -17.99 -14.28
C VAL A 564 2.53 -17.78 -13.59
N TYR A 565 2.12 -18.75 -12.78
CA TYR A 565 0.80 -18.74 -12.15
C TYR A 565 0.79 -19.45 -10.80
N PRO A 566 -0.19 -19.14 -9.91
CA PRO A 566 -0.39 -19.88 -8.67
C PRO A 566 -0.61 -21.35 -8.96
N GLY A 567 0.11 -22.22 -8.26
CA GLY A 567 0.04 -23.65 -8.54
C GLY A 567 -1.20 -24.35 -7.99
N SER A 568 -1.40 -25.57 -8.47
CA SER A 568 -2.31 -26.53 -7.84
C SER A 568 -1.62 -27.89 -7.77
N HIS A 569 -2.00 -28.70 -6.79
CA HIS A 569 -1.54 -30.09 -6.69
C HIS A 569 -2.03 -30.98 -7.84
N MET A 570 -2.99 -30.51 -8.64
CA MET A 570 -3.66 -31.28 -9.69
C MET A 570 -2.97 -31.18 -11.06
N HIS A 571 -2.02 -30.27 -11.24
CA HIS A 571 -1.39 -30.02 -12.53
C HIS A 571 0.13 -30.15 -12.46
N SER A 572 0.74 -30.55 -13.59
CA SER A 572 2.18 -30.56 -13.75
C SER A 572 2.77 -29.17 -13.45
N LYS A 573 3.89 -29.15 -12.74
CA LYS A 573 4.56 -27.89 -12.35
C LYS A 573 5.05 -27.10 -13.56
N LYS A 574 5.32 -27.77 -14.68
CA LYS A 574 5.74 -27.19 -15.95
C LYS A 574 4.97 -27.86 -17.09
N ILE A 575 4.43 -27.06 -18.01
CA ILE A 575 3.73 -27.52 -19.22
C ILE A 575 4.29 -26.73 -20.40
N GLU A 576 4.78 -27.41 -21.43
CA GLU A 576 5.27 -26.80 -22.66
C GLU A 576 4.15 -26.81 -23.71
N SER A 577 4.03 -25.72 -24.46
CA SER A 577 3.01 -25.52 -25.49
C SER A 577 3.58 -24.69 -26.64
N GLY A 578 2.89 -24.67 -27.79
CA GLY A 578 3.31 -23.88 -28.95
C GLY A 578 3.34 -22.37 -28.71
N CYS A 579 2.65 -21.85 -27.69
CA CYS A 579 2.71 -20.44 -27.30
C CYS A 579 3.84 -20.10 -26.31
N GLY A 580 4.51 -21.10 -25.73
CA GLY A 580 5.53 -20.95 -24.69
C GLY A 580 5.36 -21.93 -23.53
N VAL A 581 5.89 -21.58 -22.37
CA VAL A 581 5.92 -22.45 -21.18
C VAL A 581 4.97 -21.95 -20.10
N PHE A 582 4.17 -22.83 -19.52
CA PHE A 582 3.39 -22.56 -18.30
C PHE A 582 4.12 -23.15 -17.09
N LEU A 583 4.43 -22.32 -16.09
CA LEU A 583 5.20 -22.71 -14.91
C LEU A 583 4.47 -22.30 -13.63
N GLN A 584 4.23 -23.24 -12.72
CA GLN A 584 3.72 -22.90 -11.40
C GLN A 584 4.80 -22.21 -10.57
N LEU A 585 4.53 -21.04 -10.01
CA LEU A 585 5.47 -20.27 -9.19
C LEU A 585 4.80 -19.83 -7.90
N TYR A 586 5.17 -20.44 -6.77
CA TYR A 586 4.60 -20.11 -5.47
C TYR A 586 5.49 -20.61 -4.34
N PRO A 587 5.53 -19.91 -3.19
CA PRO A 587 6.21 -20.40 -2.01
C PRO A 587 5.37 -21.48 -1.31
N TYR A 588 6.02 -22.41 -0.63
CA TYR A 588 5.36 -23.40 0.22
C TYR A 588 6.28 -23.83 1.36
N LYS A 589 5.69 -24.21 2.50
CA LYS A 589 6.43 -24.84 3.61
C LYS A 589 6.42 -26.35 3.43
N THR A 590 7.57 -26.98 3.62
CA THR A 590 7.67 -28.44 3.68
C THR A 590 7.10 -28.97 5.00
N LYS A 591 6.95 -30.29 5.12
CA LYS A 591 6.55 -30.92 6.39
C LYS A 591 7.49 -30.60 7.56
N GLN A 592 8.75 -30.24 7.28
CA GLN A 592 9.76 -29.86 8.26
C GLN A 592 9.76 -28.36 8.58
N GLY A 593 8.85 -27.58 7.98
CA GLY A 593 8.77 -26.13 8.15
C GLY A 593 9.70 -25.33 7.24
N GLU A 594 10.58 -25.98 6.47
CA GLU A 594 11.46 -25.28 5.51
C GLU A 594 10.66 -24.62 4.39
N GLU A 595 10.99 -23.36 4.10
CA GLU A 595 10.41 -22.61 2.99
C GLU A 595 11.07 -23.00 1.66
N LYS A 596 10.26 -23.36 0.66
CA LYS A 596 10.70 -23.73 -0.69
C LYS A 596 9.88 -23.01 -1.75
N LEU A 597 10.45 -22.92 -2.95
CA LEU A 597 9.83 -22.28 -4.12
C LEU A 597 9.46 -23.34 -5.17
N ALA A 598 8.18 -23.47 -5.47
CA ALA A 598 7.71 -24.27 -6.59
C ALA A 598 8.09 -23.59 -7.91
N GLY A 599 8.42 -24.37 -8.94
CA GLY A 599 8.83 -23.84 -10.26
C GLY A 599 10.29 -23.40 -10.37
N LYS A 600 10.99 -23.17 -9.25
CA LYS A 600 12.40 -22.73 -9.20
C LYS A 600 13.31 -23.47 -10.18
N HIS A 601 13.33 -24.81 -10.10
CA HIS A 601 14.21 -25.62 -10.95
C HIS A 601 13.85 -25.49 -12.45
N GLY A 602 12.56 -25.40 -12.78
CA GLY A 602 12.11 -25.20 -14.15
C GLY A 602 12.54 -23.84 -14.71
N MET A 603 12.49 -22.78 -13.88
CA MET A 603 12.96 -21.45 -14.26
C MET A 603 14.48 -21.42 -14.48
N ILE A 604 15.26 -22.01 -13.57
CA ILE A 604 16.72 -22.11 -13.69
C ILE A 604 17.10 -22.80 -15.01
N GLN A 605 16.46 -23.93 -15.34
CA GLN A 605 16.71 -24.63 -16.60
C GLN A 605 16.42 -23.77 -17.84
N ILE A 606 15.37 -22.95 -17.82
CA ILE A 606 15.04 -22.04 -18.92
C ILE A 606 16.13 -20.98 -19.07
N PHE A 607 16.53 -20.34 -17.96
CA PHE A 607 17.58 -19.32 -17.97
C PHE A 607 18.93 -19.87 -18.40
N GLU A 608 19.34 -21.04 -17.90
CA GLU A 608 20.61 -21.65 -18.29
C GLU A 608 20.64 -22.02 -19.78
N LYS A 609 19.55 -22.57 -20.32
CA LYS A 609 19.45 -22.87 -21.76
C LYS A 609 19.55 -21.60 -22.60
N TRP A 610 18.82 -20.57 -22.22
CA TRP A 610 18.83 -19.25 -22.88
C TRP A 610 20.21 -18.58 -22.83
N LEU A 611 20.88 -18.60 -21.69
CA LEU A 611 22.19 -17.99 -21.54
C LEU A 611 23.26 -18.75 -22.34
N LYS A 612 23.18 -20.09 -22.40
CA LYS A 612 24.05 -20.90 -23.26
C LYS A 612 23.85 -20.59 -24.73
N SER A 613 22.61 -20.45 -25.20
CA SER A 613 22.33 -20.14 -26.62
C SER A 613 22.77 -18.73 -27.05
N ASN A 614 23.01 -17.81 -26.11
CA ASN A 614 23.50 -16.46 -26.40
C ASN A 614 25.03 -16.34 -26.36
N LYS A 615 25.75 -17.33 -25.81
CA LYS A 615 27.23 -17.42 -25.84
C LYS A 615 27.75 -18.18 -27.08
N MET A 616 26.91 -18.98 -27.72
CA MET A 616 27.17 -19.59 -29.03
C MET A 616 26.83 -18.61 -30.14
#